data_AF-A0A9D1ZC91-F1
#
_entry.id   AF-A0A9D1ZC91-F1
#
_cell.length_a   1.000
_cell.length_b   1.000
_cell.length_c   1.000
_cell.angle_alpha   90.00
_cell.angle_beta   90.00
_cell.angle_gamma   90.00
#
_symmetry.space_group_name_H-M   'P 1'
#
loop_
_entity.id
_entity.type
_entity.pdbx_description
1 polymer ?
#
loop_
_entity_poly.entity_id
_entity_poly.type
_entity_poly.pdbx_seq_one_letter_code
_entity_poly.pdbx_strand_id
1 'polypeptide(L)'
;MSEKNQATENKAPEQGKAARGLPTPAWVVIAVATLVAGVLAGHFLLGGPGTVSLNGRTTLAAGELDSVVATYSEGGATTSVTAREVLEEIQGSSELSANEDGTYDVPSASDILSYVQNKVILADAETRGITATEDEVNDFVTNRMGASSIADVASSYGIDEDAAYKVIADSVVLTKLQDEVVTVELPEYPAAPEEPAEGEEDVATAEYASYVIGLLGDEWDADANDWARTDGTYYATLSGYDISNDAATYAAASAAYSVASSAYQTASTQLNEEWGAYTDGVLSTVSIQLGTIAE
;
A
#
# COMPACT_ATOMS: atom_id res chain seq x y z
N MET A 1 59.45 -32.12 14.08
CA MET A 1 58.76 -33.43 14.08
C MET A 1 57.61 -33.29 15.07
N SER A 2 56.39 -33.40 14.55
CA SER A 2 55.07 -33.66 15.16
C SER A 2 54.94 -33.76 16.68
N GLU A 3 53.87 -33.39 17.36
CA GLU A 3 52.49 -32.97 17.09
C GLU A 3 51.98 -32.53 18.48
N LYS A 4 51.20 -31.44 18.60
CA LYS A 4 50.52 -31.13 19.88
C LYS A 4 49.16 -30.48 19.64
N ASN A 5 48.15 -31.20 20.11
CA ASN A 5 46.90 -30.80 20.73
C ASN A 5 46.03 -29.72 20.09
N GLN A 6 44.85 -30.19 19.67
CA GLN A 6 43.61 -29.43 19.63
C GLN A 6 43.30 -28.82 21.01
N ALA A 7 43.01 -27.52 21.03
CA ALA A 7 42.15 -26.88 22.00
C ALA A 7 41.32 -25.84 21.23
N THR A 8 40.00 -26.06 21.22
CA THR A 8 38.99 -25.21 20.60
C THR A 8 38.86 -23.93 21.43
N GLU A 9 39.33 -22.81 20.89
CA GLU A 9 39.07 -21.47 21.42
C GLU A 9 37.83 -20.94 20.69
N ASN A 10 36.69 -20.91 21.39
CA ASN A 10 35.47 -20.26 20.94
C ASN A 10 35.71 -18.75 20.95
N LYS A 11 36.04 -18.17 19.80
CA LYS A 11 36.06 -16.72 19.61
C LYS A 11 34.68 -16.25 19.18
N ALA A 12 34.06 -15.44 20.04
CA ALA A 12 32.90 -14.62 19.73
C ALA A 12 33.21 -13.73 18.51
N PRO A 13 32.30 -13.60 17.53
CA PRO A 13 32.46 -12.62 16.48
C PRO A 13 32.10 -11.22 17.01
N GLU A 14 32.99 -10.28 16.68
CA GLU A 14 32.94 -8.85 16.98
C GLU A 14 31.61 -8.19 16.61
N GLN A 15 31.14 -7.32 17.50
CA GLN A 15 30.06 -6.37 17.27
C GLN A 15 30.46 -5.39 16.15
N GLY A 16 29.90 -5.59 14.97
CA GLY A 16 29.94 -4.66 13.86
C GLY A 16 29.07 -3.43 14.13
N LYS A 17 29.66 -2.26 13.94
CA LYS A 17 29.12 -0.91 14.12
C LYS A 17 27.66 -0.74 13.68
N ALA A 18 26.89 -0.10 14.56
CA ALA A 18 25.53 0.39 14.36
C ALA A 18 25.35 1.09 13.00
N ALA A 19 24.47 0.53 12.17
CA ALA A 19 23.89 1.24 11.04
C ALA A 19 22.95 2.31 11.60
N ARG A 20 23.22 3.58 11.29
CA ARG A 20 22.32 4.69 11.59
C ARG A 20 20.95 4.40 11.00
N GLY A 21 19.96 4.21 11.86
CA GLY A 21 18.56 4.13 11.48
C GLY A 21 18.17 5.39 10.70
N LEU A 22 17.49 5.18 9.57
CA LEU A 22 16.83 6.25 8.84
C LEU A 22 15.75 6.86 9.76
N PRO A 23 15.64 8.20 9.85
CA PRO A 23 14.63 8.84 10.70
C PRO A 23 13.23 8.62 10.13
N THR A 24 12.31 8.22 11.01
CA THR A 24 10.87 8.05 10.78
C THR A 24 10.24 9.40 10.39
N PRO A 25 9.70 9.52 9.16
CA PRO A 25 8.25 9.44 8.94
C PRO A 25 7.86 8.62 7.69
N ALA A 26 8.76 7.75 7.22
CA ALA A 26 8.63 7.05 5.95
C ALA A 26 7.54 5.94 5.89
N TRP A 27 6.89 5.58 7.01
CA TRP A 27 5.97 4.43 7.05
C TRP A 27 4.51 4.79 6.74
N VAL A 28 4.07 6.02 7.01
CA VAL A 28 2.71 6.45 6.62
C VAL A 28 2.62 6.62 5.11
N VAL A 29 3.75 6.82 4.43
CA VAL A 29 3.93 6.73 2.96
C VAL A 29 3.70 5.32 2.42
N ILE A 30 3.98 4.29 3.21
CA ILE A 30 3.93 2.89 2.75
C ILE A 30 2.51 2.42 2.50
N ALA A 31 1.46 2.92 3.16
CA ALA A 31 0.09 2.44 2.91
C ALA A 31 -0.46 2.83 1.53
N VAL A 32 -0.18 4.06 1.06
CA VAL A 32 -0.54 4.50 -0.29
C VAL A 32 0.54 4.11 -1.29
N ALA A 33 1.80 4.02 -0.87
CA ALA A 33 2.83 3.36 -1.66
C ALA A 33 2.67 1.84 -1.72
N THR A 34 1.80 1.18 -0.95
CA THR A 34 1.36 -0.22 -1.17
C THR A 34 0.09 -0.27 -1.98
N LEU A 35 -0.58 0.85 -2.23
CA LEU A 35 -1.58 0.92 -3.29
C LEU A 35 -0.87 1.17 -4.62
N VAL A 36 0.13 2.06 -4.66
CA VAL A 36 0.97 2.31 -5.85
C VAL A 36 2.02 1.24 -6.08
N ALA A 37 2.66 0.68 -5.05
CA ALA A 37 3.48 -0.54 -5.14
C ALA A 37 2.68 -1.81 -4.92
N GLY A 38 1.39 -1.77 -4.58
CA GLY A 38 0.51 -2.93 -4.75
C GLY A 38 -0.03 -3.00 -6.17
N VAL A 39 -0.22 -1.85 -6.82
CA VAL A 39 -0.49 -1.75 -8.24
C VAL A 39 0.79 -2.00 -9.04
N LEU A 40 1.95 -1.43 -8.68
CA LEU A 40 3.25 -1.64 -9.34
C LEU A 40 3.95 -2.95 -8.91
N ALA A 41 3.98 -3.34 -7.63
CA ALA A 41 4.52 -4.65 -7.24
C ALA A 41 3.49 -5.78 -7.34
N GLY A 42 2.17 -5.53 -7.31
CA GLY A 42 1.18 -6.51 -7.79
C GLY A 42 1.22 -6.70 -9.30
N HIS A 43 1.70 -5.69 -10.05
CA HIS A 43 2.11 -5.81 -11.45
C HIS A 43 3.29 -6.78 -11.65
N PHE A 44 4.26 -6.75 -10.74
CA PHE A 44 5.51 -7.51 -10.87
C PHE A 44 5.53 -8.83 -10.08
N LEU A 45 4.60 -9.09 -9.16
CA LEU A 45 4.61 -10.27 -8.27
C LEU A 45 3.51 -11.31 -8.55
N LEU A 46 2.57 -11.04 -9.47
CA LEU A 46 1.58 -12.05 -9.91
C LEU A 46 1.93 -12.69 -11.26
N GLY A 47 3.17 -12.55 -11.73
CA GLY A 47 3.78 -13.40 -12.75
C GLY A 47 4.06 -14.83 -12.26
N GLY A 48 3.03 -15.54 -11.81
CA GLY A 48 3.06 -16.98 -11.61
C GLY A 48 2.53 -17.68 -12.88
N PRO A 49 3.06 -18.85 -13.28
CA PRO A 49 2.70 -19.52 -14.53
C PRO A 49 1.28 -20.10 -14.44
N GLY A 50 0.28 -19.24 -14.62
CA GLY A 50 -1.13 -19.59 -14.73
C GLY A 50 -1.56 -19.50 -16.18
N THR A 51 -1.19 -20.49 -16.99
CA THR A 51 -1.67 -20.59 -18.38
C THR A 51 -3.15 -20.96 -18.38
N VAL A 52 -4.03 -19.97 -18.47
CA VAL A 52 -5.42 -20.21 -18.89
C VAL A 52 -5.45 -20.07 -20.40
N SER A 53 -5.59 -21.19 -21.10
CA SER A 53 -5.64 -21.16 -22.55
C SER A 53 -7.00 -20.65 -23.02
N LEU A 54 -6.99 -19.58 -23.82
CA LEU A 54 -8.12 -19.24 -24.67
C LEU A 54 -8.03 -20.16 -25.90
N ASN A 55 -8.93 -21.15 -25.98
CA ASN A 55 -8.94 -22.18 -27.05
C ASN A 55 -7.65 -23.04 -27.18
N GLY A 56 -6.90 -23.27 -26.11
CA GLY A 56 -5.68 -24.08 -26.15
C GLY A 56 -4.41 -23.32 -26.57
N ARG A 57 -4.53 -22.03 -26.91
CA ARG A 57 -3.40 -21.16 -27.23
C ARG A 57 -2.89 -20.42 -25.98
N THR A 58 -1.58 -20.31 -25.89
CA THR A 58 -0.88 -19.55 -24.83
C THR A 58 -0.21 -18.29 -25.38
N THR A 59 -0.17 -18.14 -26.71
CA THR A 59 0.44 -16.98 -27.37
C THR A 59 -0.41 -16.45 -28.54
N LEU A 60 -0.14 -15.21 -28.91
CA LEU A 60 -0.78 -14.40 -29.95
C LEU A 60 0.26 -13.95 -30.97
N ALA A 61 -0.09 -13.97 -32.25
CA ALA A 61 0.68 -13.26 -33.26
C ALA A 61 0.49 -11.75 -33.11
N ALA A 62 1.44 -10.96 -33.63
CA ALA A 62 1.35 -9.49 -33.59
C ALA A 62 0.04 -8.92 -34.17
N GLY A 63 -0.50 -9.56 -35.23
CA GLY A 63 -1.77 -9.17 -35.83
C GLY A 63 -3.02 -9.56 -35.03
N GLU A 64 -2.88 -10.37 -33.97
CA GLU A 64 -3.96 -10.82 -33.11
C GLU A 64 -4.04 -9.99 -31.80
N LEU A 65 -3.12 -9.06 -31.57
CA LEU A 65 -3.10 -8.20 -30.36
C LEU A 65 -4.36 -7.34 -30.22
N ASP A 66 -4.98 -6.92 -31.33
CA ASP A 66 -6.23 -6.14 -31.32
C ASP A 66 -7.49 -7.02 -31.16
N SER A 67 -7.32 -8.32 -30.90
CA SER A 67 -8.45 -9.23 -30.68
C SER A 67 -9.14 -8.91 -29.35
N VAL A 68 -10.47 -8.94 -29.36
CA VAL A 68 -11.28 -8.74 -28.15
C VAL A 68 -11.14 -9.95 -27.23
N VAL A 69 -10.61 -9.72 -26.03
CA VAL A 69 -10.42 -10.72 -24.97
C VAL A 69 -11.46 -10.61 -23.86
N ALA A 70 -12.16 -9.48 -23.77
CA ALA A 70 -13.34 -9.34 -22.92
C ALA A 70 -14.27 -8.25 -23.44
N THR A 71 -15.51 -8.29 -22.98
CA THR A 71 -16.43 -7.17 -23.05
C THR A 71 -17.01 -6.96 -21.66
N TYR A 72 -17.28 -5.71 -21.30
CA TYR A 72 -18.05 -5.39 -20.11
C TYR A 72 -19.22 -4.49 -20.49
N SER A 73 -20.34 -4.64 -19.79
CA SER A 73 -21.53 -3.85 -20.05
C SER A 73 -22.06 -3.22 -18.77
N GLU A 74 -22.36 -1.92 -18.86
CA GLU A 74 -22.90 -1.10 -17.79
C GLU A 74 -24.06 -0.27 -18.37
N GLY A 75 -25.22 -0.27 -17.71
CA GLY A 75 -26.38 0.51 -18.17
C GLY A 75 -26.88 0.19 -19.59
N GLY A 76 -26.49 -0.96 -20.17
CA GLY A 76 -26.83 -1.35 -21.54
C GLY A 76 -25.84 -0.89 -22.62
N ALA A 77 -24.79 -0.15 -22.26
CA ALA A 77 -23.64 0.11 -23.13
C ALA A 77 -22.62 -1.03 -22.99
N THR A 78 -22.01 -1.45 -24.09
CA THR A 78 -20.99 -2.52 -24.10
C THR A 78 -19.66 -1.94 -24.55
N THR A 79 -18.61 -2.18 -23.78
CA THR A 79 -17.23 -1.80 -24.09
C THR A 79 -16.41 -3.06 -24.33
N SER A 80 -15.61 -3.05 -25.40
CA SER A 80 -14.67 -4.13 -25.72
C SER A 80 -13.30 -3.87 -25.12
N VAL A 81 -12.63 -4.93 -24.69
CA VAL A 81 -11.26 -4.94 -24.19
C VAL A 81 -10.43 -5.87 -25.06
N THR A 82 -9.31 -5.37 -25.56
CA THR A 82 -8.39 -6.06 -26.45
C THR A 82 -7.22 -6.69 -25.69
N ALA A 83 -6.56 -7.68 -26.30
CA ALA A 83 -5.35 -8.27 -25.71
C ALA A 83 -4.25 -7.21 -25.54
N ARG A 84 -4.10 -6.31 -26.52
CA ARG A 84 -3.14 -5.21 -26.50
C ARG A 84 -3.34 -4.33 -25.27
N GLU A 85 -4.56 -3.85 -25.01
CA GLU A 85 -4.83 -2.96 -23.88
C GLU A 85 -4.46 -3.60 -22.53
N VAL A 86 -4.75 -4.89 -22.37
CA VAL A 86 -4.40 -5.61 -21.14
C VAL A 86 -2.89 -5.84 -21.05
N LEU A 87 -2.21 -6.18 -22.14
CA LEU A 87 -0.76 -6.37 -22.16
C LEU A 87 0.01 -5.07 -21.97
N GLU A 88 -0.46 -3.96 -22.55
CA GLU A 88 0.16 -2.64 -22.39
C GLU A 88 0.06 -2.19 -20.95
N GLU A 89 -1.10 -2.43 -20.34
CA GLU A 89 -1.25 -2.25 -18.90
C GLU A 89 -0.25 -3.13 -18.17
N ILE A 90 -0.26 -4.47 -18.33
CA ILE A 90 0.63 -5.45 -17.63
C ILE A 90 2.12 -5.14 -17.78
N GLN A 91 2.55 -4.68 -18.95
CA GLN A 91 3.97 -4.38 -19.21
C GLN A 91 4.34 -2.96 -18.78
N GLY A 92 3.37 -2.11 -18.46
CA GLY A 92 3.60 -0.69 -18.22
C GLY A 92 4.25 0.01 -19.42
N SER A 93 3.91 -0.41 -20.63
CA SER A 93 4.52 0.12 -21.85
C SER A 93 3.57 0.05 -23.03
N SER A 94 3.62 1.07 -23.88
CA SER A 94 2.91 1.06 -25.18
C SER A 94 3.65 0.23 -26.24
N GLU A 95 4.94 -0.05 -26.03
CA GLU A 95 5.74 -0.90 -26.89
C GLU A 95 5.83 -2.32 -26.30
N LEU A 96 4.88 -3.17 -26.70
CA LEU A 96 4.86 -4.55 -26.23
C LEU A 96 6.12 -5.31 -26.64
N SER A 97 6.75 -5.95 -25.66
CA SER A 97 7.87 -6.87 -25.89
C SER A 97 7.36 -8.23 -26.32
N ALA A 98 7.77 -8.65 -27.52
CA ALA A 98 7.48 -10.00 -28.03
C ALA A 98 8.39 -11.04 -27.38
N ASN A 99 7.90 -12.27 -27.31
CA ASN A 99 8.65 -13.47 -27.01
C ASN A 99 9.77 -13.71 -28.04
N GLU A 100 10.72 -14.59 -27.73
CA GLU A 100 11.84 -14.93 -28.63
C GLU A 100 11.39 -15.44 -30.01
N ASP A 101 10.19 -16.01 -30.10
CA ASP A 101 9.57 -16.50 -31.34
C ASP A 101 8.74 -15.45 -32.09
N GLY A 102 8.69 -14.21 -31.60
CA GLY A 102 7.93 -13.11 -32.18
C GLY A 102 6.44 -13.11 -31.84
N THR A 103 6.00 -13.95 -30.90
CA THR A 103 4.62 -13.99 -30.39
C THR A 103 4.48 -13.21 -29.07
N TYR A 104 3.26 -13.07 -28.57
CA TYR A 104 2.95 -12.40 -27.31
C TYR A 104 2.15 -13.34 -26.43
N ASP A 105 2.35 -13.31 -25.11
CA ASP A 105 1.55 -14.16 -24.22
C ASP A 105 0.09 -13.71 -24.21
N VAL A 106 -0.82 -14.69 -24.17
CA VAL A 106 -2.24 -14.40 -23.99
C VAL A 106 -2.45 -13.91 -22.54
N PRO A 107 -3.09 -12.75 -22.32
CA PRO A 107 -3.42 -12.30 -20.96
C PRO A 107 -4.23 -13.35 -20.21
N SER A 108 -3.91 -13.56 -18.93
CA SER A 108 -4.69 -14.49 -18.12
C SER A 108 -6.09 -13.92 -17.87
N ALA A 109 -7.06 -14.79 -17.59
CA ALA A 109 -8.41 -14.36 -17.24
C ALA A 109 -8.42 -13.45 -15.99
N SER A 110 -7.50 -13.67 -15.04
CA SER A 110 -7.31 -12.81 -13.86
C SER A 110 -6.79 -11.43 -14.20
N ASP A 111 -5.88 -11.32 -15.18
CA ASP A 111 -5.35 -10.01 -15.58
C ASP A 111 -6.42 -9.21 -16.31
N ILE A 112 -7.17 -9.87 -17.20
CA ILE A 112 -8.30 -9.25 -17.90
C ILE A 112 -9.36 -8.78 -16.89
N LEU A 113 -9.68 -9.61 -15.89
CA LEU A 113 -10.64 -9.23 -14.86
C LEU A 113 -10.15 -8.02 -14.05
N SER A 114 -8.90 -8.05 -13.58
CA SER A 114 -8.29 -6.95 -12.82
C SER A 114 -8.28 -5.66 -13.64
N TYR A 115 -7.92 -5.74 -14.93
CA TYR A 115 -7.96 -4.62 -15.85
C TYR A 115 -9.35 -4.02 -15.96
N VAL A 116 -10.37 -4.85 -16.23
CA VAL A 116 -11.76 -4.40 -16.36
C VAL A 116 -12.26 -3.78 -15.06
N GLN A 117 -12.01 -4.41 -13.91
CA GLN A 117 -12.41 -3.89 -12.61
C GLN A 117 -11.80 -2.50 -12.36
N ASN A 118 -10.50 -2.33 -12.60
CA ASN A 118 -9.85 -1.04 -12.45
C ASN A 118 -10.47 0.03 -13.35
N LYS A 119 -10.72 -0.27 -14.64
CA LYS A 119 -11.36 0.68 -15.57
C LYS A 119 -12.77 1.06 -15.13
N VAL A 120 -13.56 0.12 -14.64
CA VAL A 120 -14.92 0.39 -14.14
C VAL A 120 -14.88 1.33 -12.93
N ILE A 121 -14.00 1.10 -11.96
CA ILE A 121 -13.87 1.97 -10.79
C ILE A 121 -13.40 3.38 -11.19
N LEU A 122 -12.43 3.49 -12.10
CA LEU A 122 -11.97 4.78 -12.62
C LEU A 122 -13.06 5.52 -13.41
N ALA A 123 -13.90 4.80 -14.16
CA ALA A 123 -15.03 5.40 -14.88
C ALA A 123 -16.13 5.92 -13.93
N ASP A 124 -16.38 5.23 -12.82
CA ASP A 124 -17.29 5.74 -11.77
C ASP A 124 -16.70 7.01 -11.11
N ALA A 125 -15.39 7.03 -10.85
CA ALA A 125 -14.68 8.21 -10.37
C ALA A 125 -14.84 9.41 -11.33
N GLU A 126 -14.63 9.18 -12.63
CA GLU A 126 -14.79 10.21 -13.66
C GLU A 126 -16.24 10.73 -13.71
N THR A 127 -17.23 9.83 -13.58
CA THR A 127 -18.66 10.20 -13.53
C THR A 127 -18.99 11.09 -12.32
N ARG A 128 -18.26 10.94 -11.21
CA ARG A 128 -18.33 11.83 -10.03
C ARG A 128 -17.57 13.14 -10.20
N GLY A 129 -16.80 13.30 -11.28
CA GLY A 129 -15.93 14.45 -11.50
C GLY A 129 -14.60 14.35 -10.75
N ILE A 130 -14.21 13.15 -10.32
CA ILE A 130 -12.93 12.90 -9.66
C ILE A 130 -11.89 12.59 -10.75
N THR A 131 -10.96 13.53 -10.93
CA THR A 131 -9.84 13.40 -11.88
C THR A 131 -8.54 13.80 -11.20
N ALA A 132 -7.40 13.37 -11.76
CA ALA A 132 -6.09 13.84 -11.35
C ALA A 132 -5.64 15.02 -12.21
N THR A 133 -5.17 16.08 -11.57
CA THR A 133 -4.45 17.19 -12.21
C THR A 133 -2.94 16.90 -12.23
N GLU A 134 -2.22 17.53 -13.16
CA GLU A 134 -0.75 17.40 -13.24
C GLU A 134 -0.06 17.84 -11.94
N ASP A 135 -0.57 18.89 -11.29
CA ASP A 135 -0.05 19.36 -10.01
C ASP A 135 -0.23 18.30 -8.91
N GLU A 136 -1.38 17.63 -8.85
CA GLU A 136 -1.63 16.54 -7.89
C GLU A 136 -0.75 15.31 -8.17
N VAL A 137 -0.52 14.98 -9.44
CA VAL A 137 0.40 13.90 -9.83
C VAL A 137 1.83 14.22 -9.39
N ASN A 138 2.30 15.45 -9.62
CA ASN A 138 3.64 15.88 -9.21
C ASN A 138 3.79 15.94 -7.68
N ASP A 139 2.77 16.42 -6.97
CA ASP A 139 2.73 16.39 -5.50
C ASP A 139 2.83 14.95 -4.98
N PHE A 140 2.08 14.04 -5.59
CA PHE A 140 2.14 12.63 -5.27
C PHE A 140 3.56 12.06 -5.47
N VAL A 141 4.22 12.34 -6.58
CA VAL A 141 5.59 11.88 -6.83
C VAL A 141 6.58 12.42 -5.81
N THR A 142 6.51 13.71 -5.53
CA THR A 142 7.51 14.40 -4.69
C THR A 142 7.29 14.19 -3.21
N ASN A 143 6.07 14.42 -2.73
CA ASN A 143 5.73 14.40 -1.32
C ASN A 143 5.29 13.01 -0.86
N ARG A 144 4.58 12.26 -1.71
CA ARG A 144 4.12 10.92 -1.36
C ARG A 144 5.17 9.85 -1.67
N MET A 145 5.73 9.82 -2.87
CA MET A 145 6.70 8.77 -3.25
C MET A 145 8.15 9.11 -2.87
N GLY A 146 8.46 10.38 -2.60
CA GLY A 146 9.83 10.83 -2.32
C GLY A 146 10.74 10.78 -3.55
N ALA A 147 10.17 10.76 -4.75
CA ALA A 147 10.89 10.78 -6.02
C ALA A 147 11.01 12.22 -6.55
N SER A 148 12.07 12.52 -7.30
CA SER A 148 12.29 13.88 -7.82
C SER A 148 11.46 14.21 -9.07
N SER A 149 11.03 13.20 -9.83
CA SER A 149 10.24 13.37 -11.06
C SER A 149 9.58 12.07 -11.51
N ILE A 150 8.61 12.16 -12.42
CA ILE A 150 7.97 11.00 -13.05
C ILE A 150 8.98 10.19 -13.88
N ALA A 151 9.91 10.86 -14.56
CA ALA A 151 11.00 10.22 -15.29
C ALA A 151 11.91 9.37 -14.36
N ASP A 152 12.17 9.83 -13.13
CA ASP A 152 12.92 9.06 -12.13
C ASP A 152 12.13 7.80 -11.70
N VAL A 153 10.81 7.94 -11.54
CA VAL A 153 9.92 6.80 -11.26
C VAL A 153 9.96 5.82 -12.43
N ALA A 154 9.69 6.27 -13.66
CA ALA A 154 9.70 5.45 -14.87
C ALA A 154 11.01 4.66 -15.02
N SER A 155 12.15 5.34 -14.86
CA SER A 155 13.49 4.74 -14.91
C SER A 155 13.71 3.71 -13.80
N SER A 156 13.21 3.97 -12.60
CA SER A 156 13.36 3.06 -11.45
C SER A 156 12.57 1.76 -11.62
N TYR A 157 11.43 1.84 -12.32
CA TYR A 157 10.56 0.69 -12.57
C TYR A 157 10.76 0.05 -13.95
N GLY A 158 11.57 0.65 -14.83
CA GLY A 158 11.81 0.15 -16.18
C GLY A 158 10.60 0.24 -17.09
N ILE A 159 9.73 1.23 -16.86
CA ILE A 159 8.51 1.50 -17.64
C ILE A 159 8.65 2.80 -18.42
N ASP A 160 7.73 3.04 -19.36
CA ASP A 160 7.68 4.30 -20.08
C ASP A 160 7.23 5.46 -19.17
N GLU A 161 7.70 6.68 -19.44
CA GLU A 161 7.31 7.86 -18.67
C GLU A 161 5.81 8.15 -18.73
N ASP A 162 5.19 7.96 -19.90
CA ASP A 162 3.74 8.09 -20.08
C ASP A 162 2.97 7.03 -19.28
N ALA A 163 3.48 5.79 -19.22
CA ALA A 163 2.89 4.72 -18.43
C ALA A 163 3.03 5.01 -16.93
N ALA A 164 4.18 5.50 -16.49
CA ALA A 164 4.40 5.95 -15.12
C ALA A 164 3.43 7.06 -14.75
N TYR A 165 3.29 8.09 -15.60
CA TYR A 165 2.32 9.17 -15.40
C TYR A 165 0.91 8.61 -15.22
N LYS A 166 0.47 7.74 -16.13
CA LYS A 166 -0.89 7.16 -16.10
C LYS A 166 -1.14 6.41 -14.80
N VAL A 167 -0.23 5.54 -14.37
CA VAL A 167 -0.39 4.76 -13.13
C VAL A 167 -0.46 5.67 -11.91
N ILE A 168 0.37 6.72 -11.88
CA ILE A 168 0.34 7.69 -10.77
C ILE A 168 -0.98 8.49 -10.79
N ALA A 169 -1.42 8.95 -11.96
CA ALA A 169 -2.69 9.66 -12.11
C ALA A 169 -3.89 8.81 -11.67
N ASP A 170 -3.95 7.54 -12.10
CA ASP A 170 -4.98 6.60 -11.66
C ASP A 170 -4.93 6.40 -10.13
N SER A 171 -3.74 6.34 -9.54
CA SER A 171 -3.56 6.25 -8.08
C SER A 171 -4.04 7.48 -7.32
N VAL A 172 -3.83 8.68 -7.87
CA VAL A 172 -4.36 9.93 -7.32
C VAL A 172 -5.89 9.93 -7.38
N VAL A 173 -6.48 9.51 -8.51
CA VAL A 173 -7.94 9.39 -8.65
C VAL A 173 -8.51 8.41 -7.62
N LEU A 174 -7.91 7.23 -7.49
CA LEU A 174 -8.37 6.21 -6.53
C LEU A 174 -8.24 6.68 -5.08
N THR A 175 -7.19 7.42 -4.74
CA THR A 175 -7.03 8.00 -3.39
C THR A 175 -8.15 9.00 -3.10
N LYS A 176 -8.40 9.94 -4.02
CA LYS A 176 -9.48 10.93 -3.90
C LYS A 176 -10.86 10.26 -3.83
N LEU A 177 -11.05 9.20 -4.61
CA LEU A 177 -12.28 8.43 -4.59
C LEU A 177 -12.47 7.72 -3.25
N GLN A 178 -11.43 7.09 -2.71
CA GLN A 178 -11.48 6.48 -1.39
C GLN A 178 -11.84 7.51 -0.31
N ASP A 179 -11.20 8.68 -0.33
CA ASP A 179 -11.50 9.77 0.62
C ASP A 179 -12.94 10.30 0.50
N GLU A 180 -13.55 10.24 -0.69
CA GLU A 180 -14.94 10.64 -0.90
C GLU A 180 -15.94 9.59 -0.39
N VAL A 181 -15.65 8.30 -0.57
CA VAL A 181 -16.61 7.22 -0.34
C VAL A 181 -16.47 6.54 1.02
N VAL A 182 -15.30 6.66 1.65
CA VAL A 182 -15.04 6.15 3.00
C VAL A 182 -15.29 7.26 4.02
N THR A 183 -15.92 6.90 5.12
CA THR A 183 -16.25 7.81 6.22
C THR A 183 -15.31 7.66 7.42
N VAL A 184 -14.58 6.56 7.50
CA VAL A 184 -13.57 6.31 8.53
C VAL A 184 -12.31 7.14 8.27
N GLU A 185 -11.97 8.00 9.22
CA GLU A 185 -10.65 8.62 9.28
C GLU A 185 -9.63 7.65 9.85
N LEU A 186 -8.56 7.41 9.10
CA LEU A 186 -7.45 6.60 9.56
C LEU A 186 -6.53 7.47 10.44
N PRO A 187 -6.29 7.11 11.71
CA PRO A 187 -5.34 7.84 12.54
C PRO A 187 -3.92 7.69 12.00
N GLU A 188 -3.01 8.56 12.41
CA GLU A 188 -1.59 8.36 12.11
C GLU A 188 -1.08 7.05 12.73
N TYR A 189 -0.26 6.32 11.99
CA TYR A 189 0.36 5.11 12.51
C TYR A 189 1.31 5.50 13.65
N PRO A 190 1.14 4.95 14.87
CA PRO A 190 1.96 5.35 16.00
C PRO A 190 3.40 4.88 15.82
N ALA A 191 4.38 5.73 16.15
CA ALA A 191 5.77 5.30 16.27
C ALA A 191 5.95 4.53 17.59
N ALA A 192 6.72 3.44 17.60
CA ALA A 192 7.04 2.74 18.86
C ALA A 192 7.85 3.66 19.80
N PRO A 193 7.66 3.57 21.13
CA PRO A 193 8.49 4.29 22.07
C PRO A 193 9.95 3.79 21.98
N GLU A 194 10.91 4.69 22.25
CA GLU A 194 12.33 4.32 22.30
C GLU A 194 12.56 3.31 23.43
N GLU A 195 13.35 2.27 23.18
CA GLU A 195 13.66 1.28 24.21
C GLU A 195 14.61 1.89 25.27
N PRO A 196 14.36 1.65 26.57
CA PRO A 196 15.23 2.13 27.63
C PRO A 196 16.59 1.45 27.57
N ALA A 197 17.60 2.09 28.18
CA ALA A 197 18.88 1.44 28.41
C ALA A 197 18.72 0.23 29.36
N GLU A 198 19.60 -0.76 29.22
CA GLU A 198 19.59 -1.95 30.08
C GLU A 198 19.65 -1.57 31.57
N GLY A 199 18.66 -2.01 32.34
CA GLY A 199 18.52 -1.72 33.77
C GLY A 199 17.74 -0.44 34.11
N GLU A 200 17.22 0.28 33.11
CA GLU A 200 16.44 1.51 33.27
C GLU A 200 14.95 1.31 32.90
N GLU A 201 14.47 0.06 32.87
CA GLU A 201 13.13 -0.29 32.35
C GLU A 201 11.98 0.31 33.17
N ASP A 202 12.21 0.52 34.47
CA ASP A 202 11.25 1.09 35.42
C ASP A 202 11.41 2.61 35.62
N VAL A 203 12.37 3.24 34.92
CA VAL A 203 12.64 4.67 35.10
C VAL A 203 11.61 5.51 34.36
N ALA A 204 10.94 6.38 35.11
CA ALA A 204 10.01 7.34 34.56
C ALA A 204 10.74 8.56 34.00
N THR A 205 10.38 8.97 32.79
CA THR A 205 11.02 10.09 32.07
C THR A 205 9.99 11.05 31.48
N ALA A 206 10.44 12.27 31.19
CA ALA A 206 9.62 13.29 30.54
C ALA A 206 9.38 12.96 29.06
N GLU A 207 10.30 12.25 28.42
CA GLU A 207 10.16 11.77 27.04
C GLU A 207 9.01 10.77 26.92
N TYR A 208 8.94 9.78 27.83
CA TYR A 208 7.82 8.83 27.85
C TYR A 208 6.50 9.50 28.22
N ALA A 209 6.52 10.48 29.13
CA ALA A 209 5.33 11.27 29.46
C ALA A 209 4.78 12.00 28.23
N SER A 210 5.66 12.72 27.52
CA SER A 210 5.31 13.47 26.31
C SER A 210 4.77 12.54 25.22
N TYR A 211 5.39 11.35 25.05
CA TYR A 211 4.93 10.33 24.12
C TYR A 211 3.53 9.82 24.45
N VAL A 212 3.30 9.42 25.71
CA VAL A 212 2.01 8.91 26.20
C VAL A 212 0.92 9.97 26.02
N ILE A 213 1.18 11.21 26.44
CA ILE A 213 0.23 12.33 26.35
C ILE A 213 -0.08 12.67 24.88
N GLY A 214 0.91 12.59 24.00
CA GLY A 214 0.70 12.79 22.56
C GLY A 214 -0.28 11.77 21.97
N LEU A 215 -0.23 10.51 22.41
CA LEU A 215 -1.18 9.46 21.98
C LEU A 215 -2.57 9.60 22.63
N LEU A 216 -2.62 10.06 23.88
CA LEU A 216 -3.86 10.32 24.61
C LEU A 216 -4.69 11.43 23.96
N GLY A 217 -4.03 12.44 23.40
CA GLY A 217 -4.69 13.55 22.73
C GLY A 217 -5.67 14.26 23.66
N ASP A 218 -6.97 14.22 23.31
CA ASP A 218 -8.04 14.87 24.05
C ASP A 218 -8.44 14.13 25.36
N GLU A 219 -7.89 12.94 25.63
CA GLU A 219 -8.14 12.20 26.87
C GLU A 219 -7.34 12.71 28.07
N TRP A 220 -6.28 13.50 27.83
CA TRP A 220 -5.42 14.06 28.86
C TRP A 220 -5.62 15.57 28.99
N ASP A 221 -5.78 16.05 30.23
CA ASP A 221 -5.82 17.47 30.55
C ASP A 221 -4.44 17.87 31.11
N ALA A 222 -3.62 18.47 30.24
CA ALA A 222 -2.28 18.92 30.60
C ALA A 222 -2.29 20.08 31.63
N ASP A 223 -3.35 20.89 31.68
CA ASP A 223 -3.46 21.98 32.66
C ASP A 223 -3.82 21.43 34.05
N ALA A 224 -4.66 20.39 34.10
CA ALA A 224 -5.01 19.69 35.33
C ALA A 224 -3.94 18.68 35.77
N ASN A 225 -3.03 18.29 34.87
CA ASN A 225 -2.10 17.17 35.05
C ASN A 225 -2.84 15.89 35.46
N ASP A 226 -3.97 15.63 34.79
CA ASP A 226 -4.87 14.51 35.07
C ASP A 226 -5.70 14.16 33.82
N TRP A 227 -6.51 13.11 33.91
CA TRP A 227 -7.40 12.66 32.86
C TRP A 227 -8.53 13.67 32.59
N ALA A 228 -8.68 14.08 31.33
CA ALA A 228 -9.82 14.90 30.89
C ALA A 228 -11.12 14.10 30.88
N ARG A 229 -11.03 12.79 30.56
CA ARG A 229 -12.15 11.83 30.57
C ARG A 229 -11.70 10.45 31.01
N THR A 230 -12.65 9.66 31.53
CA THR A 230 -12.38 8.33 32.12
C THR A 230 -13.18 7.20 31.47
N ASP A 231 -13.80 7.45 30.33
CA ASP A 231 -14.65 6.51 29.58
C ASP A 231 -13.96 5.98 28.31
N GLY A 232 -12.76 6.47 27.99
CA GLY A 232 -11.98 6.08 26.82
C GLY A 232 -11.14 4.82 26.99
N THR A 233 -10.72 4.24 25.86
CA THR A 233 -9.89 3.03 25.80
C THR A 233 -8.50 3.23 26.41
N TYR A 234 -7.95 4.45 26.28
CA TYR A 234 -6.69 4.78 26.92
C TYR A 234 -6.84 4.77 28.45
N TYR A 235 -7.86 5.42 29.00
CA TYR A 235 -8.12 5.35 30.45
C TYR A 235 -8.28 3.91 30.95
N ALA A 236 -9.08 3.10 30.24
CA ALA A 236 -9.29 1.69 30.59
C ALA A 236 -7.99 0.87 30.65
N THR A 237 -6.99 1.23 29.84
CA THR A 237 -5.71 0.52 29.74
C THR A 237 -4.64 1.11 30.66
N LEU A 238 -4.61 2.44 30.78
CA LEU A 238 -3.52 3.19 31.39
C LEU A 238 -3.81 3.69 32.81
N SER A 239 -5.05 3.60 33.30
CA SER A 239 -5.44 4.08 34.64
C SER A 239 -4.68 3.40 35.80
N GLY A 240 -4.01 2.27 35.57
CA GLY A 240 -3.15 1.60 36.54
C GLY A 240 -1.70 2.09 36.56
N TYR A 241 -1.30 2.98 35.65
CA TYR A 241 0.05 3.51 35.55
C TYR A 241 0.14 4.90 36.17
N ASP A 242 1.28 5.19 36.78
CA ASP A 242 1.62 6.54 37.23
C ASP A 242 2.04 7.39 36.03
N ILE A 243 1.12 8.25 35.56
CA ILE A 243 1.33 9.17 34.44
C ILE A 243 1.14 10.61 34.95
N SER A 244 2.06 11.48 34.57
CA SER A 244 1.99 12.92 34.76
C SER A 244 2.61 13.63 33.55
N ASN A 245 2.47 14.96 33.48
CA ASN A 245 3.07 15.79 32.43
C ASN A 245 4.59 15.60 32.30
N ASP A 246 5.28 15.29 33.40
CA ASP A 246 6.75 15.26 33.45
C ASP A 246 7.32 13.85 33.61
N ALA A 247 6.49 12.84 33.86
CA ALA A 247 6.96 11.49 34.15
C ALA A 247 5.94 10.41 33.76
N ALA A 248 6.40 9.48 32.92
CA ALA A 248 5.77 8.18 32.67
C ALA A 248 6.86 7.12 32.42
N THR A 249 6.55 5.84 32.63
CA THR A 249 7.49 4.73 32.41
C THR A 249 7.43 4.21 30.97
N TYR A 250 8.47 3.48 30.55
CA TYR A 250 8.44 2.74 29.27
C TYR A 250 7.24 1.77 29.19
N ALA A 251 6.84 1.17 30.32
CA ALA A 251 5.69 0.30 30.37
C ALA A 251 4.37 1.04 30.07
N ALA A 252 4.20 2.27 30.57
CA ALA A 252 3.05 3.12 30.23
C ALA A 252 3.08 3.52 28.75
N ALA A 253 4.25 3.90 28.23
CA ALA A 253 4.45 4.23 26.81
C ALA A 253 4.12 3.04 25.89
N SER A 254 4.60 1.85 26.22
CA SER A 254 4.33 0.62 25.47
C SER A 254 2.85 0.23 25.50
N ALA A 255 2.17 0.45 26.62
CA ALA A 255 0.73 0.23 26.73
C ALA A 255 -0.05 1.23 25.89
N ALA A 256 0.31 2.53 25.92
CA ALA A 256 -0.31 3.56 25.09
C ALA A 256 -0.12 3.28 23.59
N TYR A 257 1.10 2.91 23.19
CA TYR A 257 1.41 2.47 21.83
C TYR A 257 0.52 1.31 21.37
N SER A 258 0.28 0.32 22.24
CA SER A 258 -0.55 -0.84 21.93
C SER A 258 -2.01 -0.45 21.68
N VAL A 259 -2.53 0.51 22.46
CA VAL A 259 -3.88 1.07 22.25
C VAL A 259 -3.95 1.80 20.92
N ALA A 260 -3.01 2.71 20.64
CA ALA A 260 -2.94 3.45 19.38
C ALA A 260 -2.86 2.52 18.16
N SER A 261 -2.00 1.49 18.25
CA SER A 261 -1.81 0.50 17.18
C SER A 261 -3.09 -0.30 16.93
N SER A 262 -3.82 -0.65 17.99
CA SER A 262 -5.09 -1.37 17.89
C SER A 262 -6.19 -0.50 17.28
N ALA A 263 -6.24 0.78 17.66
CA ALA A 263 -7.15 1.76 17.09
C ALA A 263 -6.90 1.94 15.58
N TYR A 264 -5.64 2.09 15.17
CA TYR A 264 -5.25 2.14 13.76
C TYR A 264 -5.69 0.89 12.99
N GLN A 265 -5.41 -0.31 13.51
CA GLN A 265 -5.81 -1.57 12.86
C GLN A 265 -7.33 -1.68 12.72
N THR A 266 -8.07 -1.25 13.73
CA THR A 266 -9.53 -1.26 13.73
C THR A 266 -10.10 -0.28 12.70
N ALA A 267 -9.55 0.94 12.63
CA ALA A 267 -9.91 1.93 11.62
C ALA A 267 -9.54 1.45 10.21
N SER A 268 -8.33 0.90 10.02
CA SER A 268 -7.90 0.35 8.73
C SER A 268 -8.79 -0.81 8.27
N THR A 269 -9.23 -1.68 9.19
CA THR A 269 -10.17 -2.76 8.85
C THR A 269 -11.49 -2.20 8.36
N GLN A 270 -12.07 -1.23 9.07
CA GLN A 270 -13.34 -0.61 8.68
C GLN A 270 -13.22 0.16 7.36
N LEU A 271 -12.13 0.90 7.15
CA LEU A 271 -11.84 1.56 5.88
C LEU A 271 -11.84 0.56 4.73
N ASN A 272 -11.19 -0.60 4.90
CA ASN A 272 -11.17 -1.64 3.87
C ASN A 272 -12.54 -2.29 3.66
N GLU A 273 -13.35 -2.43 4.71
CA GLU A 273 -14.74 -2.92 4.59
C GLU A 273 -15.62 -1.93 3.83
N GLU A 274 -15.53 -0.63 4.12
CA GLU A 274 -16.27 0.43 3.40
C GLU A 274 -15.82 0.53 1.94
N TRP A 275 -14.50 0.55 1.71
CA TRP A 275 -13.93 0.55 0.37
C TRP A 275 -14.35 -0.69 -0.43
N GLY A 276 -14.26 -1.87 0.19
CA GLY A 276 -14.68 -3.14 -0.41
C GLY A 276 -16.16 -3.13 -0.78
N ALA A 277 -17.03 -2.73 0.16
CA ALA A 277 -18.47 -2.61 -0.08
C ALA A 277 -18.81 -1.62 -1.21
N TYR A 278 -18.07 -0.51 -1.28
CA TYR A 278 -18.18 0.44 -2.37
C TYR A 278 -17.80 -0.20 -3.72
N THR A 279 -16.61 -0.81 -3.81
CA THR A 279 -16.15 -1.45 -5.06
C THR A 279 -17.07 -2.57 -5.51
N ASP A 280 -17.54 -3.42 -4.59
CA ASP A 280 -18.51 -4.48 -4.87
C ASP A 280 -19.83 -3.89 -5.37
N GLY A 281 -20.26 -2.77 -4.78
CA GLY A 281 -21.43 -2.02 -5.23
C GLY A 281 -21.32 -1.59 -6.68
N VAL A 282 -20.21 -0.93 -7.06
CA VAL A 282 -19.96 -0.50 -8.44
C VAL A 282 -19.88 -1.71 -9.38
N LEU A 283 -19.06 -2.71 -9.03
CA LEU A 283 -18.83 -3.89 -9.88
C LEU A 283 -20.07 -4.75 -10.05
N SER A 284 -21.00 -4.77 -9.09
CA SER A 284 -22.27 -5.49 -9.21
C SER A 284 -23.19 -4.97 -10.32
N THR A 285 -22.96 -3.73 -10.78
CA THR A 285 -23.72 -3.12 -11.88
C THR A 285 -23.22 -3.53 -13.27
N VAL A 286 -22.03 -4.16 -13.32
CA VAL A 286 -21.33 -4.48 -14.56
C VAL A 286 -21.42 -5.98 -14.87
N SER A 287 -21.73 -6.31 -16.12
CA SER A 287 -21.63 -7.68 -16.64
C SER A 287 -20.37 -7.84 -17.46
N ILE A 288 -19.47 -8.73 -17.03
CA ILE A 288 -18.21 -9.03 -17.74
C ILE A 288 -18.34 -10.36 -18.47
N GLN A 289 -18.05 -10.35 -19.77
CA GLN A 289 -17.95 -11.55 -20.60
C GLN A 289 -16.53 -11.67 -21.11
N LEU A 290 -15.84 -12.74 -20.71
CA LEU A 290 -14.53 -13.07 -21.27
C LEU A 290 -14.71 -13.62 -22.68
N GLY A 291 -14.01 -13.01 -23.63
CA GLY A 291 -14.01 -13.38 -25.03
C GLY A 291 -13.13 -14.61 -25.27
N THR A 292 -13.52 -15.41 -26.26
CA THR A 292 -12.64 -16.41 -26.87
C THR A 292 -12.03 -15.81 -28.12
N ILE A 293 -10.71 -15.85 -28.26
CA ILE A 293 -10.04 -15.42 -29.50
C ILE A 293 -10.41 -16.44 -30.59
N ALA A 294 -11.06 -15.95 -31.66
CA ALA A 294 -11.54 -16.78 -32.76
C ALA A 294 -10.37 -17.31 -33.61
N GLU A 295 -10.50 -18.53 -34.14
CA GLU A 295 -9.53 -19.20 -35.02
C GLU A 295 -9.28 -18.46 -36.35
#